data_AF-A0AA38AND6-F1
#
_entry.id   AF-A0AA38AND6-F1
#
_cell.length_a   1.000
_cell.length_b   1.000
_cell.length_c   1.000
_cell.angle_alpha   90.00
_cell.angle_beta   90.00
_cell.angle_gamma   90.00
#
_symmetry.space_group_name_H-M   'P 1'
#
loop_
_entity.id
_entity.type
_entity.pdbx_description
1 polymer ?
#
loop_
_entity_poly.entity_id
_entity_poly.type
_entity_poly.pdbx_seq_one_letter_code
_entity_poly.pdbx_strand_id
1 'polypeptide(L)' 'MSQTFTVTGLHCQSCVRVVTGALTALPTVKAVEIDLDAEGASLVRVDADGDVSVEQVRTALADEGDYTVVG' A
#
# COMPACT_ATOMS: atom_id res chain seq x y z
N MET A 1 8.57 -1.57 -12.36
CA MET A 1 8.62 -0.10 -12.08
C MET A 1 8.22 0.05 -10.65
N SER A 2 9.06 0.66 -9.82
CA SER A 2 8.79 0.80 -8.39
C SER A 2 8.25 2.18 -8.08
N GLN A 3 7.10 2.24 -7.42
CA GLN A 3 6.48 3.46 -6.92
C GLN A 3 6.44 3.43 -5.41
N THR A 4 6.58 4.57 -4.76
CA THR A 4 6.57 4.66 -3.30
C THR A 4 5.45 5.59 -2.87
N PHE A 5 4.65 5.12 -1.93
CA PHE A 5 3.51 5.82 -1.37
C PHE A 5 3.68 5.91 0.15
N THR A 6 3.11 6.93 0.75
CA THR A 6 3.12 7.13 2.19
C THR A 6 1.73 6.84 2.72
N VAL A 7 1.59 5.92 3.67
CA VAL A 7 0.30 5.51 4.22
C VAL A 7 0.24 5.83 5.70
N THR A 8 -0.72 6.66 6.09
CA THR A 8 -1.01 6.96 7.50
C THR A 8 -2.24 6.18 7.97
N GLY A 9 -2.23 5.78 9.25
CA GLY A 9 -3.26 4.95 9.87
C GLY A 9 -2.89 3.47 10.03
N LEU A 10 -1.75 3.04 9.49
CA LEU A 10 -1.20 1.71 9.71
C LEU A 10 -0.59 1.61 11.12
N HIS A 11 -1.38 1.17 12.10
CA HIS A 11 -0.91 1.00 13.49
C HIS A 11 -0.89 -0.48 13.93
N CYS A 12 -1.21 -1.40 13.03
CA CYS A 12 -1.29 -2.83 13.33
C CYS A 12 -0.58 -3.65 12.26
N GLN A 13 0.23 -4.63 12.68
CA GLN A 13 0.88 -5.56 11.75
C GLN A 13 -0.12 -6.38 10.93
N SER A 14 -1.34 -6.60 11.44
CA SER A 14 -2.40 -7.26 10.68
C SER A 14 -2.79 -6.42 9.46
N CYS A 15 -2.93 -5.11 9.63
CA CYS A 15 -3.24 -4.18 8.54
C CYS A 15 -2.16 -4.18 7.46
N VAL A 16 -0.87 -4.23 7.84
CA VAL A 16 0.24 -4.33 6.86
C VAL A 16 0.11 -5.57 5.99
N ARG A 17 -0.19 -6.71 6.60
CA ARG A 17 -0.29 -8.00 5.91
C ARG A 17 -1.47 -8.01 4.93
N VAL A 18 -2.58 -7.43 5.37
CA VAL A 18 -3.83 -7.21 4.61
C VAL A 18 -3.52 -6.32 3.39
N VAL A 19 -3.03 -5.09 3.63
CA VAL A 19 -2.62 -4.12 2.59
C VAL A 19 -1.62 -4.70 1.59
N THR A 20 -0.59 -5.40 2.06
CA THR A 20 0.38 -6.08 1.19
C THR A 20 -0.34 -7.08 0.29
N GLY A 21 -1.21 -7.89 0.88
CA GLY A 21 -2.04 -8.88 0.18
C GLY A 21 -2.91 -8.25 -0.91
N ALA A 22 -3.73 -7.24 -0.58
CA ALA A 22 -4.57 -6.56 -1.56
C ALA A 22 -3.77 -5.91 -2.70
N LEU A 23 -2.62 -5.31 -2.39
CA LEU A 23 -1.76 -4.73 -3.42
C LEU A 23 -1.13 -5.81 -4.30
N THR A 24 -0.61 -6.90 -3.74
CA THR A 24 -0.12 -8.04 -4.53
C THR A 24 -1.22 -8.80 -5.29
N ALA A 25 -2.49 -8.65 -4.89
CA ALA A 25 -3.61 -9.22 -5.64
C ALA A 25 -3.91 -8.47 -6.94
N LEU A 26 -3.40 -7.25 -7.09
CA LEU A 26 -3.53 -6.50 -8.35
C LEU A 26 -2.69 -7.17 -9.44
N PRO A 27 -3.24 -7.41 -10.63
CA PRO A 27 -2.56 -8.14 -11.70
C PRO A 27 -1.32 -7.42 -12.26
N THR A 28 -1.23 -6.11 -12.05
CA THR A 28 -0.08 -5.29 -12.44
C THR A 28 1.05 -5.31 -11.41
N VAL A 29 0.77 -5.67 -10.15
CA VAL A 29 1.73 -5.62 -9.05
C VAL A 29 2.54 -6.92 -9.00
N LYS A 30 3.87 -6.78 -8.91
CA LYS A 30 4.82 -7.88 -8.81
C LYS A 30 5.35 -8.06 -7.39
N ALA A 31 5.64 -6.97 -6.71
CA ALA A 31 6.14 -7.00 -5.35
C ALA A 31 5.63 -5.78 -4.56
N VAL A 32 5.48 -5.96 -3.25
CA VAL A 32 5.09 -4.90 -2.33
C VAL A 32 5.97 -5.00 -1.11
N GLU A 33 6.60 -3.90 -0.76
CA GLU A 33 7.41 -3.74 0.45
C GLU A 33 6.77 -2.64 1.30
N ILE A 34 6.50 -2.93 2.57
CA ILE A 34 5.90 -1.97 3.50
C ILE A 34 6.86 -1.77 4.66
N ASP A 35 7.34 -0.54 4.79
CA ASP A 35 8.05 -0.02 5.95
C ASP A 35 7.01 0.53 6.93
N LEU A 36 6.59 -0.32 7.87
CA LEU A 36 5.61 0.04 8.89
C LEU A 36 6.26 0.98 9.90
N ASP A 37 5.75 2.21 9.95
CA ASP A 37 6.10 3.18 10.98
C ASP A 37 4.87 3.39 11.88
N ALA A 38 4.90 2.82 13.09
CA ALA A 38 3.79 2.91 14.03
C ALA A 38 3.66 4.31 14.64
N GLU A 39 4.75 5.07 14.72
CA GLU A 39 4.77 6.40 15.32
C GLU A 39 4.44 7.51 14.32
N GLY A 40 4.50 7.22 13.02
CA GLY A 40 4.30 8.18 11.95
C GLY A 40 3.59 7.61 10.72
N ALA A 41 4.25 7.71 9.57
CA ALA A 41 3.68 7.34 8.29
C ALA A 41 4.46 6.17 7.68
N SER A 42 3.74 5.11 7.35
CA SER A 42 4.36 3.91 6.79
C SER A 42 4.68 4.11 5.31
N LEU A 43 5.85 3.70 4.87
CA LEU A 43 6.24 3.77 3.46
C LEU A 43 5.85 2.47 2.76
N VAL A 44 5.06 2.57 1.71
CA VAL A 44 4.61 1.44 0.89
C VAL A 44 5.26 1.57 -0.48
N ARG A 45 6.21 0.68 -0.77
CA ARG A 45 6.84 0.55 -2.08
C ARG A 45 6.14 -0.56 -2.86
N VAL A 46 5.61 -0.20 -4.01
CA VAL A 46 4.92 -1.13 -4.93
C VAL A 46 5.74 -1.25 -6.19
N ASP A 47 6.23 -2.45 -6.49
CA ASP A 47 6.79 -2.76 -7.80
C ASP A 47 5.72 -3.38 -8.69
N ALA A 48 5.45 -2.72 -9.81
CA ALA A 48 4.44 -3.12 -10.78
C ALA A 48 5.00 -3.06 -12.19
N ASP A 49 4.44 -3.88 -13.09
CA ASP A 49 4.82 -3.91 -14.51
C ASP A 49 4.13 -2.81 -15.34
N GLY A 50 3.35 -1.93 -14.70
CA GLY A 50 2.62 -0.83 -15.32
C GLY A 50 2.44 0.36 -14.37
N ASP A 51 1.66 1.34 -14.84
CA ASP A 51 1.31 2.52 -14.04
C ASP A 51 0.31 2.11 -12.95
N VAL A 52 0.69 2.33 -11.69
CA VAL A 52 -0.19 2.13 -10.52
C VAL A 52 -0.39 3.49 -9.88
N SER A 53 -1.54 4.11 -10.10
CA SER A 53 -1.80 5.44 -9.53
C SER A 53 -2.22 5.35 -8.06
N VAL A 54 -2.00 6.43 -7.30
CA VAL A 54 -2.47 6.58 -5.91
C VAL A 54 -3.94 6.20 -5.75
N GLU A 55 -4.78 6.57 -6.72
CA GLU A 55 -6.22 6.25 -6.73
C GLU A 55 -6.47 4.74 -6.71
N GLN A 56 -5.72 3.95 -7.50
CA GLN A 56 -5.87 2.49 -7.50
C GLN A 56 -5.44 1.87 -6.18
N VAL A 57 -4.33 2.35 -5.61
CA VAL A 57 -3.86 1.92 -4.28
C VAL A 57 -4.91 2.27 -3.23
N ARG A 58 -5.41 3.51 -3.23
CA ARG A 58 -6.47 3.95 -2.32
C ARG A 58 -7.73 3.10 -2.45
N THR A 59 -8.20 2.83 -3.66
CA THR A 59 -9.39 2.00 -3.87
C THR A 59 -9.17 0.57 -3.38
N ALA A 60 -8.02 -0.04 -3.69
CA ALA A 60 -7.70 -1.39 -3.22
C ALA A 60 -7.65 -1.47 -1.69
N LEU A 61 -7.16 -0.42 -1.03
CA LEU A 61 -7.05 -0.35 0.42
C LEU A 61 -8.33 0.12 1.12
N ALA A 62 -9.16 0.91 0.45
CA ALA A 62 -10.45 1.38 0.99
C ALA A 62 -11.42 0.22 1.24
N ASP A 63 -11.31 -0.87 0.47
CA ASP A 63 -12.08 -2.09 0.69
C ASP A 63 -11.61 -2.85 1.95
N GLU A 64 -10.35 -2.65 2.35
CA GLU A 64 -9.75 -3.32 3.50
C GLU A 64 -9.73 -2.47 4.77
N GLY A 65 -9.92 -1.16 4.66
CA GLY A 65 -10.06 -0.25 5.80
C GLY A 65 -9.89 1.24 5.48
N ASP A 66 -10.01 2.08 6.51
CA ASP A 66 -9.79 3.53 6.43
C ASP A 66 -8.29 3.87 6.52
N TYR A 67 -7.60 3.82 5.39
CA TYR A 67 -6.19 4.24 5.28
C TYR A 67 -6.05 5.50 4.43
N THR A 68 -5.15 6.40 4.84
CA THR A 68 -4.85 7.60 4.05
C THR A 68 -3.53 7.42 3.30
N VAL A 69 -3.61 7.26 1.99
CA VAL A 69 -2.43 7.16 1.11
C VAL A 69 -2.09 8.53 0.54
N VAL A 70 -0.84 8.96 0.67
CA VAL A 70 -0.29 10.23 0.17
C VAL A 70 0.89 9.90 -0.73
N GLY A 71 0.92 10.46 -1.94
CA GLY A 71 1.95 10.21 -2.96
C GLY A 71 2.15 11.42 -3.84
#